data_AF-A0A667X0J9-F1
#
_entry.id   AF-A0A667X0J9-F1
#
_cell.length_a   1.000
_cell.length_b   1.000
_cell.length_c   1.000
_cell.angle_alpha   90.00
_cell.angle_beta   90.00
_cell.angle_gamma   90.00
#
_symmetry.space_group_name_H-M   'P 1'
#
loop_
_entity.id
_entity.type
_entity.pdbx_description
1 polymer ?
#
loop_
_entity_poly.entity_id
_entity_poly.type
_entity_poly.pdbx_seq_one_letter_code
_entity_poly.pdbx_strand_id
1 'polypeptide(L)'
;IVMVGKTGIGKSATGNTILGKKYFESKFSPTSMTVDCAKATGVVDGQEVAVIDTPDMTQCISFAAPGPHVFLVVIKLGRYTEEEKKTVQKIQETFGQDANKYSMVLFTHGDQLEDTSIEEFLEKSKELQDLVNQCNGQYHVFNNKKQDGSQVTELLEKIRQITKKNGGSHYTNEMFQKAERKLEEEKQQILKEKEEEILISVLAIFRGFILKCIFLNNWLVPVLYCKGHIL
;
A
#
# COMPACT_ATOMS: atom_id res chain seq x y z
N ILE A 1 16.51 2.73 4.40
CA ILE A 1 15.39 1.87 4.82
C ILE A 1 14.18 2.79 5.04
N VAL A 2 13.05 2.52 4.41
CA VAL A 2 11.78 3.23 4.67
C VAL A 2 10.83 2.24 5.33
N MET A 3 10.31 2.57 6.51
CA MET A 3 9.34 1.72 7.21
C MET A 3 7.94 2.21 6.93
N VAL A 4 7.05 1.30 6.59
CA VAL A 4 5.66 1.59 6.26
C VAL A 4 4.74 0.58 6.93
N GLY A 5 3.54 1.01 7.31
CA GLY A 5 2.67 0.19 8.16
C GLY A 5 1.66 1.01 8.93
N LYS A 6 0.64 0.34 9.46
CA LYS A 6 -0.34 0.91 10.40
C LYS A 6 0.33 1.60 11.61
N THR A 7 -0.35 2.55 12.22
CA THR A 7 0.11 3.19 13.47
C THR A 7 0.05 2.24 14.66
N GLY A 8 1.02 2.33 15.57
CA GLY A 8 1.02 1.55 16.82
C GLY A 8 1.54 0.10 16.69
N ILE A 9 1.96 -0.33 15.50
CA ILE A 9 2.49 -1.68 15.26
C ILE A 9 3.99 -1.82 15.58
N GLY A 10 4.65 -0.73 15.99
CA GLY A 10 6.05 -0.77 16.42
C GLY A 10 7.09 -0.30 15.40
N LYS A 11 6.74 0.49 14.37
CA LYS A 11 7.69 1.05 13.40
C LYS A 11 8.82 1.85 14.05
N SER A 12 8.49 2.79 14.93
CA SER A 12 9.47 3.61 15.65
C SER A 12 10.38 2.77 16.56
N ALA A 13 9.81 1.74 17.22
CA ALA A 13 10.58 0.80 18.04
C ALA A 13 11.55 -0.03 17.18
N THR A 14 11.08 -0.54 16.04
CA THR A 14 11.91 -1.21 15.04
C THR A 14 13.06 -0.33 14.57
N GLY A 15 12.80 0.94 14.25
CA GLY A 15 13.84 1.88 13.84
C GLY A 15 14.92 2.08 14.90
N ASN A 16 14.52 2.15 16.17
CA ASN A 16 15.44 2.21 17.30
C ASN A 16 16.25 0.93 17.47
N THR A 17 15.63 -0.24 17.29
CA THR A 17 16.31 -1.55 17.32
C THR A 17 17.35 -1.63 16.20
N ILE A 18 17.00 -1.25 14.96
CA ILE A 18 17.92 -1.28 13.82
C ILE A 18 19.14 -0.39 14.09
N LEU A 19 18.93 0.82 14.61
CA LEU A 19 20.00 1.79 14.83
C LEU A 19 20.75 1.59 16.16
N GLY A 20 20.31 0.65 17.01
CA GLY A 20 20.89 0.39 18.33
C GLY A 20 20.78 1.55 19.33
N LYS A 21 19.97 2.58 19.02
CA LYS A 21 19.81 3.81 19.81
C LYS A 21 18.38 4.31 19.71
N LYS A 22 17.93 5.03 20.75
CA LYS A 22 16.60 5.65 20.79
C LYS A 22 16.61 6.98 20.02
N TYR A 23 16.36 6.92 18.72
CA TYR A 23 16.20 8.09 17.85
C TYR A 23 14.75 8.50 17.66
N PHE A 24 13.83 7.54 17.62
CA PHE A 24 12.40 7.77 17.46
C PHE A 24 11.69 7.64 18.80
N GLU A 25 10.73 8.52 19.08
CA GLU A 25 9.92 8.37 20.29
C GLU A 25 8.96 7.19 20.12
N SER A 26 9.18 6.14 20.91
CA SER A 26 8.34 4.94 20.90
C SER A 26 7.82 4.65 22.31
N LYS A 27 6.57 5.02 22.60
CA LYS A 27 5.87 4.62 23.83
C LYS A 27 4.62 3.83 23.47
N PHE A 28 4.25 2.89 24.34
CA PHE A 28 2.97 2.20 24.23
C PHE A 28 1.86 3.20 24.61
N SER A 29 1.27 3.83 23.59
CA SER A 29 0.24 4.85 23.74
C SER A 29 -0.99 4.46 22.92
N PRO A 30 -2.22 4.76 23.39
CA PRO A 30 -3.43 4.62 22.58
C PRO A 30 -3.51 5.65 21.45
N THR A 31 -2.68 6.69 21.46
CA THR A 31 -2.63 7.75 20.43
C THR A 31 -1.37 7.64 19.57
N SER A 32 -1.48 8.05 18.29
CA SER A 32 -0.31 8.19 17.42
C SER A 32 0.64 9.23 18.01
N MET A 33 1.91 8.85 18.16
CA MET A 33 2.97 9.77 18.62
C MET A 33 3.74 10.39 17.45
N THR A 34 3.88 9.64 16.36
CA THR A 34 4.51 10.13 15.14
C THR A 34 3.49 10.96 14.38
N VAL A 35 3.76 12.26 14.26
CA VAL A 35 2.93 13.23 13.49
C VAL A 35 3.58 13.51 12.13
N ASP A 36 4.92 13.56 12.09
CA ASP A 36 5.71 13.83 10.89
C ASP A 36 6.68 12.70 10.58
N CYS A 37 7.11 12.61 9.32
CA CYS A 37 8.18 11.71 8.90
C CYS A 37 9.49 12.06 9.62
N ALA A 38 10.19 11.05 10.13
CA ALA A 38 11.47 11.24 10.81
C ALA A 38 12.56 10.39 10.15
N LYS A 39 13.72 10.99 9.87
CA LYS A 39 14.91 10.31 9.36
C LYS A 39 15.98 10.28 10.44
N ALA A 40 16.51 9.11 10.72
CA ALA A 40 17.66 8.92 11.61
C ALA A 40 18.74 8.09 10.90
N THR A 41 19.99 8.37 11.24
CA THR A 41 21.16 7.69 10.67
C THR A 41 22.04 7.13 11.80
N GLY A 42 22.69 6.01 11.52
CA GLY A 42 23.63 5.39 12.45
C GLY A 42 24.55 4.41 11.75
N VAL A 43 25.65 4.05 12.41
CA VAL A 43 26.56 3.00 11.95
C VAL A 43 26.21 1.70 12.64
N VAL A 44 25.90 0.66 11.86
CA VAL A 44 25.49 -0.67 12.32
C VAL A 44 26.32 -1.68 11.55
N ASP A 45 27.02 -2.58 12.24
CA ASP A 45 27.94 -3.56 11.63
C ASP A 45 28.93 -2.93 10.64
N GLY A 46 29.44 -1.73 10.97
CA GLY A 46 30.37 -0.97 10.13
C GLY A 46 29.75 -0.31 8.89
N GLN A 47 28.44 -0.42 8.70
CA GLN A 47 27.72 0.17 7.57
C GLN A 47 26.89 1.38 8.02
N GLU A 48 26.88 2.44 7.20
CA GLU A 48 25.97 3.56 7.41
C GLU A 48 24.53 3.17 7.03
N VAL A 49 23.62 3.29 7.99
CA VAL A 49 22.20 2.93 7.85
C VAL A 49 21.35 4.16 8.12
N ALA A 50 20.51 4.51 7.14
CA ALA A 50 19.46 5.51 7.29
C ALA A 50 18.09 4.82 7.40
N VAL A 51 17.34 5.14 8.45
CA VAL A 51 15.98 4.67 8.68
C VAL A 51 15.03 5.86 8.65
N ILE A 52 13.93 5.69 7.91
CA ILE A 52 12.85 6.67 7.82
C ILE A 52 11.60 6.04 8.45
N ASP A 53 11.15 6.63 9.56
CA ASP A 53 9.87 6.32 10.20
C ASP A 53 8.79 7.21 9.61
N THR A 54 7.63 6.62 9.29
CA THR A 54 6.55 7.29 8.56
C THR A 54 5.24 7.22 9.36
N PRO A 55 4.53 8.34 9.56
CA PRO A 55 3.20 8.30 10.17
C PRO A 55 2.16 7.67 9.23
N ASP A 56 2.22 7.98 7.93
CA ASP A 56 1.46 7.38 6.83
C ASP A 56 2.30 7.42 5.51
N MET A 57 1.94 6.59 4.53
CA MET A 57 2.76 6.29 3.34
C MET A 57 3.08 7.47 2.41
N THR A 58 2.23 8.49 2.38
CA THR A 58 2.21 9.47 1.29
C THR A 58 3.12 10.69 1.50
N GLN A 59 3.59 10.95 2.72
CA GLN A 59 4.26 12.23 3.04
C GLN A 59 5.79 12.17 3.13
N CYS A 60 6.42 10.99 2.98
CA CYS A 60 7.83 10.81 3.36
C CYS A 60 8.82 10.62 2.19
N ILE A 61 8.39 10.87 0.96
CA ILE A 61 9.16 10.56 -0.26
C ILE A 61 10.40 11.45 -0.37
N SER A 62 10.28 12.73 0.01
CA SER A 62 11.37 13.70 0.01
C SER A 62 12.55 13.30 0.91
N PHE A 63 12.28 12.58 2.01
CA PHE A 63 13.32 12.10 2.93
C PHE A 63 14.12 10.91 2.39
N ALA A 64 13.55 10.20 1.41
CA ALA A 64 14.09 8.96 0.89
C ALA A 64 15.15 9.15 -0.20
N ALA A 65 15.41 10.39 -0.67
CA ALA A 65 16.41 10.67 -1.70
C ALA A 65 17.82 10.16 -1.31
N PRO A 66 18.61 9.59 -2.26
CA PRO A 66 18.31 9.40 -3.70
C PRO A 66 17.28 8.30 -3.98
N GLY A 67 17.02 7.44 -3.00
CA GLY A 67 15.91 6.49 -2.96
C GLY A 67 16.14 5.38 -1.93
N PRO A 68 15.08 4.67 -1.51
CA PRO A 68 15.23 3.61 -0.52
C PRO A 68 15.84 2.34 -1.12
N HIS A 69 16.77 1.73 -0.37
CA HIS A 69 17.27 0.38 -0.65
C HIS A 69 16.22 -0.70 -0.38
N VAL A 70 15.31 -0.43 0.56
CA VAL A 70 14.22 -1.33 0.94
C VAL A 70 13.05 -0.55 1.54
N PHE A 71 11.84 -0.99 1.23
CA PHE A 71 10.61 -0.68 1.95
C PHE A 71 10.30 -1.83 2.91
N LEU A 72 10.29 -1.55 4.21
CA LEU A 72 9.90 -2.52 5.23
C LEU A 72 8.42 -2.36 5.54
N VAL A 73 7.62 -3.33 5.11
CA VAL A 73 6.19 -3.42 5.42
C VAL A 73 6.06 -4.02 6.80
N VAL A 74 5.96 -3.15 7.81
CA VAL A 74 5.88 -3.55 9.20
C VAL A 74 4.48 -4.06 9.48
N ILE A 75 4.40 -5.23 10.12
CA ILE A 75 3.16 -5.91 10.50
C ILE A 75 3.33 -6.46 11.90
N LYS A 76 2.28 -6.41 12.72
CA LYS A 76 2.32 -7.03 14.04
C LYS A 76 1.89 -8.49 13.93
N LEU A 77 2.62 -9.41 14.57
CA LEU A 77 2.18 -10.79 14.69
C LEU A 77 0.83 -10.89 15.41
N GLY A 78 0.00 -11.84 14.97
CA GLY A 78 -1.37 -12.00 15.45
C GLY A 78 -2.42 -11.78 14.36
N ARG A 79 -3.48 -11.03 14.65
CA ARG A 79 -4.60 -10.84 13.71
C ARG A 79 -4.23 -9.85 12.61
N TYR A 80 -4.15 -10.37 11.39
CA TYR A 80 -4.06 -9.57 10.18
C TYR A 80 -5.40 -8.89 9.86
N THR A 81 -5.36 -7.59 9.60
CA THR A 81 -6.54 -6.74 9.42
C THR A 81 -6.62 -6.17 8.01
N GLU A 82 -7.83 -5.79 7.57
CA GLU A 82 -8.04 -5.14 6.27
C GLU A 82 -7.23 -3.84 6.09
N GLU A 83 -6.90 -3.16 7.18
CA GLU A 83 -6.03 -1.97 7.15
C GLU A 83 -4.59 -2.31 6.77
N GLU A 84 -4.06 -3.42 7.27
CA GLU A 84 -2.73 -3.91 6.91
C GLU A 84 -2.71 -4.40 5.45
N LYS A 85 -3.80 -4.97 4.96
CA LYS A 85 -3.96 -5.34 3.53
C LYS A 85 -3.91 -4.12 2.60
N LYS A 86 -4.61 -3.05 2.97
CA LYS A 86 -4.58 -1.78 2.21
C LYS A 86 -3.19 -1.15 2.21
N THR A 87 -2.36 -1.45 3.19
CA THR A 87 -1.02 -0.86 3.30
C THR A 87 -0.14 -1.28 2.11
N VAL A 88 -0.07 -2.57 1.75
CA VAL A 88 0.74 -2.97 0.59
C VAL A 88 0.16 -2.49 -0.74
N GLN A 89 -1.17 -2.44 -0.85
CA GLN A 89 -1.82 -1.82 -2.01
C GLN A 89 -1.42 -0.35 -2.15
N LYS A 90 -1.40 0.42 -1.05
CA LYS A 90 -0.95 1.82 -1.05
C LYS A 90 0.52 1.96 -1.49
N ILE A 91 1.40 1.00 -1.18
CA ILE A 91 2.79 1.02 -1.68
C ILE A 91 2.80 0.95 -3.19
N GLN A 92 2.03 0.02 -3.76
CA GLN A 92 1.96 -0.16 -5.20
C GLN A 92 1.30 1.04 -5.89
N GLU A 93 0.29 1.65 -5.27
CA GLU A 93 -0.36 2.87 -5.76
C GLU A 93 0.60 4.07 -5.71
N THR A 94 1.44 4.16 -4.68
CA THR A 94 2.33 5.33 -4.47
C THR A 94 3.68 5.18 -5.17
N PHE A 95 4.29 4.01 -5.10
CA PHE A 95 5.64 3.70 -5.58
C PHE A 95 5.62 2.73 -6.77
N GLY A 96 4.45 2.44 -7.33
CA GLY A 96 4.32 1.55 -8.48
C GLY A 96 4.58 0.08 -8.15
N GLN A 97 4.26 -0.78 -9.11
CA GLN A 97 4.42 -2.24 -8.98
C GLN A 97 5.89 -2.67 -8.82
N ASP A 98 6.84 -1.89 -9.34
CA ASP A 98 8.27 -2.19 -9.21
C ASP A 98 8.77 -2.06 -7.76
N ALA A 99 8.06 -1.31 -6.89
CA ALA A 99 8.41 -1.19 -5.48
C ALA A 99 8.39 -2.55 -4.75
N ASN A 100 7.55 -3.49 -5.19
CA ASN A 100 7.50 -4.86 -4.66
C ASN A 100 8.86 -5.56 -4.69
N LYS A 101 9.71 -5.24 -5.68
CA LYS A 101 11.07 -5.80 -5.79
C LYS A 101 12.03 -5.29 -4.72
N TYR A 102 11.71 -4.14 -4.12
CA TYR A 102 12.44 -3.50 -3.04
C TYR A 102 11.69 -3.61 -1.71
N SER A 103 10.64 -4.43 -1.62
CA SER A 103 9.84 -4.58 -0.41
C SER A 103 10.17 -5.85 0.35
N MET A 104 10.05 -5.78 1.68
CA MET A 104 10.14 -6.93 2.58
C MET A 104 9.12 -6.77 3.69
N VAL A 105 8.43 -7.85 4.04
CA VAL A 105 7.55 -7.86 5.21
C VAL A 105 8.37 -7.99 6.49
N LEU A 106 8.15 -7.10 7.45
CA LEU A 106 8.77 -7.18 8.77
C LEU A 106 7.70 -7.46 9.82
N PHE A 107 7.72 -8.68 10.35
CA PHE A 107 6.85 -9.08 11.45
C PHE A 107 7.44 -8.61 12.78
N THR A 108 6.69 -7.84 13.55
CA THR A 108 7.06 -7.42 14.90
C THR A 108 6.38 -8.29 15.94
N HIS A 109 6.85 -8.19 17.20
CA HIS A 109 6.37 -9.00 18.31
C HIS A 109 6.70 -10.49 18.12
N GLY A 110 7.91 -10.79 17.62
CA GLY A 110 8.40 -12.15 17.43
C GLY A 110 8.37 -13.01 18.70
N ASP A 111 8.28 -12.41 19.88
CA ASP A 111 8.01 -13.11 21.14
C ASP A 111 6.68 -13.88 21.15
N GLN A 112 5.71 -13.51 20.31
CA GLN A 112 4.38 -14.14 20.26
C GLN A 112 4.35 -15.45 19.46
N LEU A 113 5.43 -15.79 18.75
CA LEU A 113 5.52 -17.06 18.03
C LEU A 113 5.75 -18.24 18.99
N GLU A 114 6.30 -18.00 20.18
CA GLU A 114 6.65 -19.04 21.16
C GLU A 114 7.41 -20.19 20.49
N ASP A 115 6.83 -21.39 20.44
CA ASP A 115 7.41 -22.59 19.83
C ASP A 115 7.01 -22.79 18.35
N THR A 116 6.15 -21.93 17.80
CA THR A 116 5.69 -21.99 16.40
C THR A 116 6.68 -21.27 15.49
N SER A 117 7.04 -21.87 14.36
CA SER A 117 7.87 -21.19 13.36
C SER A 117 7.09 -20.08 12.63
N ILE A 118 7.78 -19.10 12.05
CA ILE A 118 7.09 -18.07 11.24
C ILE A 118 6.44 -18.70 10.01
N GLU A 119 7.05 -19.74 9.45
CA GLU A 119 6.54 -20.50 8.31
C GLU A 119 5.20 -21.16 8.67
N GLU A 120 5.12 -21.87 9.79
CA GLU A 120 3.87 -22.47 10.29
C GLU A 120 2.80 -21.42 10.60
N PHE A 121 3.20 -20.23 11.04
CA PHE A 121 2.27 -19.12 11.25
C PHE A 121 1.70 -18.59 9.93
N LEU A 122 2.54 -18.42 8.90
CA LEU A 122 2.11 -17.97 7.58
C LEU A 122 1.17 -18.99 6.91
N GLU A 123 1.39 -20.29 7.10
CA GLU A 123 0.52 -21.36 6.59
C GLU A 123 -0.93 -21.28 7.08
N LYS A 124 -1.18 -20.60 8.20
CA LYS A 124 -2.53 -20.45 8.79
C LYS A 124 -3.37 -19.37 8.11
N SER A 125 -2.80 -18.50 7.27
CA SER A 125 -3.53 -17.43 6.58
C SER A 125 -3.05 -17.24 5.15
N LYS A 126 -3.95 -17.51 4.20
CA LYS A 126 -3.71 -17.26 2.77
C LYS A 126 -3.41 -15.79 2.50
N GLU A 127 -4.09 -14.89 3.21
CA GLU A 127 -3.91 -13.45 3.04
C GLU A 127 -2.50 -12.99 3.44
N LEU A 128 -1.93 -13.56 4.51
CA LEU A 128 -0.54 -13.30 4.90
C LEU A 128 0.46 -13.90 3.93
N GLN A 129 0.17 -15.09 3.38
CA GLN A 129 1.01 -15.67 2.31
C GLN A 129 1.00 -14.79 1.06
N ASP A 130 -0.18 -14.34 0.63
CA ASP A 130 -0.33 -13.47 -0.54
C ASP A 130 0.46 -12.17 -0.36
N LEU A 131 0.47 -11.62 0.85
CA LEU A 131 1.22 -10.43 1.21
C LEU A 131 2.75 -10.63 1.12
N VAL A 132 3.24 -11.74 1.66
CA VAL A 132 4.66 -12.12 1.58
C VAL A 132 5.05 -12.40 0.12
N ASN A 133 4.16 -13.02 -0.65
CA ASN A 133 4.36 -13.29 -2.07
C ASN A 133 4.41 -12.00 -2.90
N GLN A 134 3.59 -11.00 -2.58
CA GLN A 134 3.66 -9.67 -3.18
C GLN A 134 5.01 -8.98 -2.90
N CYS A 135 5.68 -9.32 -1.80
CA CYS A 135 7.04 -8.89 -1.48
C CYS A 135 8.11 -9.90 -1.96
N ASN A 136 7.84 -10.69 -3.02
CA ASN A 136 8.76 -11.69 -3.58
C ASN A 136 9.29 -12.72 -2.55
N GLY A 137 8.43 -13.12 -1.61
CA GLY A 137 8.77 -14.06 -0.55
C GLY A 137 9.72 -13.48 0.50
N GLN A 138 9.99 -12.17 0.49
CA GLN A 138 10.91 -11.54 1.42
C GLN A 138 10.20 -11.19 2.72
N TYR A 139 10.63 -11.79 3.82
CA TYR A 139 10.19 -11.41 5.15
C TYR A 139 11.29 -11.57 6.21
N HIS A 140 11.09 -10.91 7.34
CA HIS A 140 11.93 -11.02 8.53
C HIS A 140 11.08 -10.85 9.81
N VAL A 141 11.54 -11.40 10.93
CA VAL A 141 10.83 -11.37 12.21
C VAL A 141 11.68 -10.63 13.24
N PHE A 142 11.07 -9.70 13.93
CA PHE A 142 11.69 -8.84 14.92
C PHE A 142 11.05 -8.99 16.28
N ASN A 143 11.90 -9.08 17.29
CA ASN A 143 11.52 -8.97 18.68
C ASN A 143 12.16 -7.71 19.27
N ASN A 144 11.42 -6.60 19.22
CA ASN A 144 11.86 -5.30 19.73
C ASN A 144 12.09 -5.26 21.26
N LYS A 145 11.77 -6.33 21.99
CA LYS A 145 12.11 -6.47 23.43
C LYS A 145 13.48 -7.10 23.65
N LYS A 146 14.02 -7.82 22.66
CA LYS A 146 15.36 -8.41 22.71
C LYS A 146 16.39 -7.37 22.25
N GLN A 147 17.41 -7.14 23.07
CA GLN A 147 18.62 -6.43 22.67
C GLN A 147 19.62 -7.39 22.03
N ASP A 148 19.14 -8.16 21.05
CA ASP A 148 19.96 -9.09 20.30
C ASP A 148 20.37 -8.43 18.99
N GLY A 149 21.67 -8.27 18.78
CA GLY A 149 22.22 -7.68 17.55
C GLY A 149 22.08 -8.60 16.34
N SER A 150 21.95 -9.92 16.55
CA SER A 150 21.89 -10.90 15.46
C SER A 150 20.71 -10.66 14.51
N GLN A 151 19.52 -10.33 15.04
CA GLN A 151 18.34 -10.01 14.23
C GLN A 151 18.61 -8.83 13.29
N VAL A 152 19.36 -7.83 13.75
CA VAL A 152 19.69 -6.65 12.94
C VAL A 152 20.69 -7.02 11.85
N THR A 153 21.71 -7.81 12.19
CA THR A 153 22.68 -8.32 11.22
C THR A 153 22.00 -9.16 10.12
N GLU A 154 21.10 -10.07 10.49
CA GLU A 154 20.32 -10.89 9.56
C GLU A 154 19.41 -10.04 8.66
N LEU A 155 18.73 -9.04 9.23
CA LEU A 155 17.91 -8.10 8.46
C LEU A 155 18.77 -7.37 7.41
N LEU A 156 19.92 -6.84 7.81
CA LEU A 156 20.82 -6.13 6.89
C LEU A 156 21.37 -7.05 5.80
N GLU A 157 21.65 -8.31 6.11
CA GLU A 157 22.05 -9.30 5.11
C GLU A 157 20.93 -9.57 4.09
N LYS A 158 19.68 -9.75 4.54
CA LYS A 158 18.53 -9.89 3.63
C LYS A 158 18.34 -8.65 2.75
N ILE A 159 18.53 -7.45 3.30
CA ILE A 159 18.48 -6.19 2.52
C ILE A 159 19.58 -6.14 1.45
N ARG A 160 20.81 -6.59 1.77
CA ARG A 160 21.90 -6.71 0.78
C ARG A 160 21.53 -7.69 -0.33
N GLN A 161 20.88 -8.81 0.00
CA GLN A 161 20.40 -9.78 -1.00
C GLN A 161 19.33 -9.18 -1.91
N ILE A 162 18.36 -8.44 -1.36
CA ILE A 162 17.37 -7.69 -2.16
C ILE A 162 18.07 -6.69 -3.09
N THR A 163 19.00 -5.90 -2.57
CA THR A 163 19.74 -4.90 -3.34
C THR A 163 20.53 -5.57 -4.47
N LYS A 164 21.19 -6.70 -4.20
CA LYS A 164 21.93 -7.49 -5.20
C LYS A 164 21.01 -8.07 -6.28
N LYS A 165 19.85 -8.61 -5.91
CA LYS A 165 18.83 -9.08 -6.87
C LYS A 165 18.31 -7.96 -7.78
N ASN A 166 18.32 -6.72 -7.30
CA ASN A 166 17.96 -5.52 -8.06
C ASN A 166 19.17 -4.84 -8.73
N GLY A 167 20.22 -5.60 -9.08
CA GLY A 167 21.37 -5.09 -9.83
C GLY A 167 22.29 -4.17 -9.03
N GLY A 168 22.20 -4.19 -7.70
CA GLY A 168 22.98 -3.31 -6.83
C GLY A 168 22.39 -1.90 -6.68
N SER A 169 21.20 -1.64 -7.22
CA SER A 169 20.55 -0.34 -7.18
C SER A 169 19.57 -0.20 -6.02
N HIS A 170 19.23 1.05 -5.68
CA HIS A 170 18.09 1.42 -4.86
C HIS A 170 16.88 1.76 -5.74
N TYR A 171 15.70 1.88 -5.14
CA TYR A 171 14.50 2.34 -5.82
C TYR A 171 14.68 3.81 -6.24
N THR A 172 14.66 4.11 -7.54
CA THR A 172 15.09 5.43 -8.04
C THR A 172 13.94 6.43 -8.18
N ASN A 173 14.28 7.73 -8.26
CA ASN A 173 13.31 8.77 -8.59
C ASN A 173 12.68 8.58 -9.99
N GLU A 174 13.40 7.97 -10.94
CA GLU A 174 12.83 7.63 -12.25
C GLU A 174 11.73 6.56 -12.13
N MET A 175 11.95 5.52 -11.31
CA MET A 175 10.92 4.52 -11.01
C MET A 175 9.70 5.17 -10.36
N PHE A 176 9.93 6.14 -9.46
CA PHE A 176 8.86 6.93 -8.85
C PHE A 176 8.07 7.75 -9.86
N GLN A 177 8.74 8.56 -10.69
CA GLN A 177 8.09 9.37 -11.73
C GLN A 177 7.36 8.50 -12.77
N LYS A 178 7.88 7.31 -13.06
CA LYS A 178 7.20 6.34 -13.92
C LYS A 178 5.92 5.81 -13.27
N ALA A 179 5.95 5.50 -11.97
CA ALA A 179 4.76 5.11 -11.22
C ALA A 179 3.70 6.22 -11.21
N GLU A 180 4.11 7.46 -10.95
CA GLU A 180 3.22 8.62 -10.93
C GLU A 180 2.55 8.88 -12.29
N ARG A 181 3.33 8.85 -13.39
CA ARG A 181 2.79 8.99 -14.75
C ARG A 181 1.77 7.91 -15.08
N LYS A 182 2.08 6.65 -14.76
CA LYS A 182 1.17 5.52 -15.02
C LYS A 182 -0.14 5.66 -14.24
N LEU A 183 -0.06 6.10 -12.98
CA LEU A 183 -1.23 6.34 -12.15
C LEU A 183 -2.12 7.47 -12.72
N GLU A 184 -1.50 8.53 -13.24
CA GLU A 184 -2.22 9.65 -13.86
C GLU A 184 -2.90 9.23 -15.18
N GLU A 185 -2.20 8.46 -16.01
CA GLU A 185 -2.75 7.89 -17.25
C GLU A 185 -3.96 6.96 -16.97
N GLU A 186 -3.84 6.07 -15.98
CA GLU A 186 -4.94 5.19 -15.55
C GLU A 186 -6.14 5.99 -15.02
N LYS A 187 -5.91 7.04 -14.21
CA LYS A 187 -6.98 7.93 -13.74
C LYS A 187 -7.70 8.63 -14.87
N GLN A 188 -6.97 9.16 -15.85
CA GLN A 188 -7.54 9.84 -17.01
C GLN A 188 -8.36 8.87 -17.87
N GLN A 189 -7.90 7.64 -18.04
CA GLN A 189 -8.63 6.61 -18.77
C GLN A 189 -9.95 6.26 -18.08
N ILE A 190 -9.93 6.02 -16.77
CA ILE A 190 -11.13 5.74 -15.98
C ILE A 190 -12.11 6.92 -16.03
N LEU A 191 -11.61 8.16 -16.01
CA LEU A 191 -12.47 9.35 -16.10
C LEU A 191 -13.19 9.41 -17.45
N LYS A 192 -12.48 9.18 -18.55
CA LYS A 192 -13.07 9.14 -19.90
C LYS A 192 -14.12 8.03 -20.05
N GLU A 193 -13.82 6.83 -19.56
CA GLU A 193 -14.76 5.71 -19.59
C GLU A 193 -16.04 6.02 -18.81
N LYS A 194 -15.92 6.66 -17.64
CA LYS A 194 -17.07 7.12 -16.84
C LYS A 194 -17.88 8.20 -17.56
N GLU A 195 -17.22 9.14 -18.23
CA GLU A 195 -17.90 10.18 -19.02
C GLU A 195 -18.69 9.58 -20.19
N GLU A 196 -18.11 8.61 -20.91
CA GLU A 196 -18.78 7.88 -21.97
C GLU A 196 -19.97 7.07 -21.45
N GLU A 197 -19.83 6.38 -20.32
CA GLU A 197 -20.90 5.61 -19.68
C GLU A 197 -22.08 6.52 -19.28
N ILE A 198 -21.79 7.68 -18.71
CA ILE A 198 -22.80 8.70 -18.38
C ILE A 198 -23.50 9.19 -19.65
N LEU A 199 -22.76 9.49 -20.72
CA LEU A 199 -23.33 9.96 -21.98
C LEU A 199 -24.28 8.92 -22.61
N ILE A 200 -23.88 7.64 -22.62
CA ILE A 200 -24.69 6.54 -23.11
C ILE A 200 -25.98 6.40 -22.28
N SER A 201 -25.87 6.46 -20.95
CA SER A 201 -27.02 6.41 -20.04
C SER A 201 -28.01 7.55 -20.30
N VAL A 202 -27.52 8.79 -20.44
CA VAL A 202 -28.34 9.96 -20.75
C VAL A 202 -29.04 9.80 -22.11
N LEU A 203 -28.32 9.37 -23.15
CA LEU A 203 -28.91 9.12 -24.47
C LEU A 203 -29.99 8.03 -24.43
N ALA A 204 -29.81 6.98 -23.62
CA ALA A 204 -30.82 5.94 -23.44
C ALA A 204 -32.08 6.48 -22.76
N ILE A 205 -31.94 7.34 -21.76
CA ILE A 205 -33.07 8.03 -21.10
C ILE A 205 -33.82 8.90 -22.13
N PHE A 206 -33.12 9.74 -22.89
CA PHE A 206 -33.75 10.57 -23.93
C PHE A 206 -34.46 9.74 -24.99
N ARG A 207 -33.85 8.64 -25.47
CA ARG A 207 -34.50 7.70 -26.39
C ARG A 207 -35.78 7.11 -25.78
N GLY A 208 -35.75 6.72 -24.51
CA GLY A 208 -36.93 6.23 -23.80
C GLY A 208 -38.06 7.28 -23.72
N PHE A 209 -37.72 8.54 -23.42
CA PHE A 209 -38.67 9.65 -23.44
C PHE A 209 -39.28 9.88 -24.82
N ILE A 210 -38.45 9.96 -25.86
CA ILE A 210 -38.91 10.14 -27.25
C ILE A 210 -39.83 8.98 -27.66
N LEU A 211 -39.45 7.74 -27.38
CA LEU A 211 -40.25 6.57 -27.72
C LEU A 211 -41.61 6.62 -27.00
N LYS A 212 -41.62 6.99 -25.72
CA LYS A 212 -42.87 7.17 -24.94
C LYS A 212 -43.73 8.30 -25.50
N CYS A 213 -43.15 9.43 -25.94
CA CYS A 213 -43.86 10.50 -26.63
C CYS A 213 -44.46 10.05 -27.96
N ILE A 214 -43.72 9.27 -28.76
CA ILE A 214 -44.23 8.70 -30.03
C ILE A 214 -45.39 7.75 -29.74
N PHE A 215 -45.26 6.85 -28.76
CA PHE A 215 -46.34 5.94 -28.36
C PHE A 215 -47.59 6.69 -27.88
N LEU A 216 -47.43 7.73 -27.06
CA LEU A 216 -48.54 8.55 -26.59
C LEU A 216 -49.21 9.30 -27.76
N ASN A 217 -48.43 9.90 -28.66
CA ASN A 217 -48.97 10.63 -29.81
C ASN A 217 -49.67 9.70 -30.82
N ASN A 218 -49.12 8.51 -31.07
CA ASN A 218 -49.77 7.50 -31.94
C ASN A 218 -51.03 6.88 -31.32
N TRP A 219 -51.26 7.03 -30.01
CA TRP A 219 -52.51 6.63 -29.35
C TRP A 219 -53.51 7.79 -29.18
N LEU A 220 -53.04 9.03 -29.03
CA LEU A 220 -53.90 10.21 -28.95
C LEU A 220 -54.52 10.59 -30.31
N VAL A 221 -53.80 10.42 -31.41
CA VAL A 221 -54.29 10.77 -32.76
C VAL A 221 -55.47 9.89 -33.22
N PRO A 222 -55.49 8.56 -33.02
CA PRO A 222 -56.65 7.73 -33.38
C PRO A 222 -57.87 7.93 -32.49
N VAL A 223 -57.68 8.28 -31.21
CA VAL A 223 -58.80 8.50 -30.26
C VAL A 223 -59.59 9.78 -30.58
N LEU A 224 -58.92 10.80 -31.13
CA LEU A 224 -59.58 11.99 -31.67
C LEU A 224 -60.27 11.70 -33.02
N TYR A 225 -59.70 10.83 -33.87
CA TYR A 225 -60.32 10.45 -35.14
C TYR A 225 -61.58 9.56 -34.98
N CYS A 226 -61.63 8.70 -33.96
CA CYS A 226 -62.83 7.90 -33.67
C CYS A 226 -63.96 8.67 -32.95
N LYS A 227 -63.71 9.89 -32.45
CA LYS A 227 -64.74 10.74 -31.83
C LYS A 227 -65.38 11.76 -32.78
N GLY A 228 -64.93 11.82 -34.04
CA GLY A 228 -65.48 12.72 -35.08
C GLY A 228 -66.61 12.13 -35.93
N HIS A 229 -67.08 10.91 -35.66
CA HIS A 229 -68.13 10.22 -36.43
C HIS A 229 -69.26 9.69 -35.54
N ILE A 230 -69.77 10.52 -34.64
CA ILE A 230 -71.12 10.35 -34.05
C ILE A 230 -71.77 11.73 -33.97
N LEU A 231 -72.38 12.14 -35.09
CA LEU A 231 -73.67 12.86 -35.21
C LEU A 231 -73.98 13.10 -36.68
#